data_AF-A0A923CX75-F1
#
_entry.id   AF-A0A923CX75-F1
#
_cell.length_a   1.000
_cell.length_b   1.000
_cell.length_c   1.000
_cell.angle_alpha   90.00
_cell.angle_beta   90.00
_cell.angle_gamma   90.00
#
_symmetry.space_group_name_H-M   'P 1'
#
loop_
_entity.id
_entity.type
_entity.pdbx_description
1 polymer ?
#
loop_
_entity_poly.entity_id
_entity_poly.type
_entity_poly.pdbx_seq_one_letter_code
_entity_poly.pdbx_strand_id
1 'polypeptide(L)'
;MSARTALVFPGQGSQRIGMLAALPEHDDLPRLLDAAEALSGIPLASLAERGPEEALSDTRAAQPLLFLADWAWGSALLDAGLEPVAVAGHSLGEFAALALAGVFSPEAGLELVVERSRLMAEVAAGSPGGMVAVLGLDGPAVTAALEGIEGAWTANDNCPG
;
A
#
# COMPACT_ATOMS: atom_id res chain seq x y z
N MET A 1 -27.18 -12.12 -15.94
CA MET A 1 -26.17 -12.49 -14.92
C MET A 1 -25.64 -11.20 -14.35
N SER A 2 -25.60 -11.04 -13.02
CA SER A 2 -24.88 -9.91 -12.43
C SER A 2 -23.39 -10.01 -12.79
N ALA A 3 -22.72 -8.89 -13.03
CA ALA A 3 -21.29 -8.89 -13.29
C ALA A 3 -20.55 -9.37 -12.03
N ARG A 4 -19.52 -10.22 -12.22
CA ARG A 4 -18.63 -10.61 -11.12
C ARG A 4 -17.54 -9.56 -11.00
N THR A 5 -17.49 -8.86 -9.88
CA THR A 5 -16.51 -7.81 -9.60
C THR A 5 -15.45 -8.30 -8.61
N ALA A 6 -14.19 -7.97 -8.85
CA ALA A 6 -13.12 -8.10 -7.86
C ALA A 6 -12.54 -6.72 -7.56
N LEU A 7 -12.12 -6.48 -6.31
CA LEU A 7 -11.40 -5.28 -5.92
C LEU A 7 -9.91 -5.58 -5.84
N VAL A 8 -9.08 -4.75 -6.48
CA VAL A 8 -7.62 -4.89 -6.45
C VAL A 8 -7.02 -3.56 -5.99
N PHE A 9 -6.25 -3.62 -4.91
CA PHE A 9 -5.69 -2.44 -4.26
C PHE A 9 -4.23 -2.22 -4.68
N PRO A 10 -3.83 -0.96 -5.00
CA PRO A 10 -2.48 -0.64 -5.45
C PRO A 10 -1.44 -0.76 -4.32
N GLY A 11 -0.17 -0.85 -4.70
CA GLY A 11 0.95 -0.78 -3.76
C GLY A 11 1.43 0.66 -3.50
N GLN A 12 2.59 0.76 -2.86
CA GLN A 12 3.29 2.04 -2.64
C GLN A 12 3.70 2.68 -3.98
N GLY A 13 3.63 4.02 -4.05
CA GLY A 13 4.02 4.81 -5.23
C GLY A 13 2.91 5.73 -5.76
N SER A 14 1.67 5.56 -5.29
CA SER A 14 0.50 6.36 -5.69
C SER A 14 0.15 7.50 -4.73
N GLN A 15 0.95 7.69 -3.67
CA GLN A 15 0.77 8.77 -2.70
C GLN A 15 0.94 10.14 -3.38
N ARG A 16 0.10 11.10 -2.99
CA ARG A 16 0.14 12.47 -3.52
C ARG A 16 -0.34 13.48 -2.48
N ILE A 17 0.11 14.71 -2.61
CA ILE A 17 -0.38 15.82 -1.80
C ILE A 17 -1.88 16.02 -2.03
N GLY A 18 -2.61 16.26 -0.95
CA GLY A 18 -4.06 16.38 -0.92
C GLY A 18 -4.81 15.05 -0.99
N MET A 19 -4.14 13.88 -0.92
CA MET A 19 -4.82 12.58 -1.10
C MET A 19 -5.95 12.32 -0.09
N LEU A 20 -5.82 12.83 1.15
CA LEU A 20 -6.84 12.65 2.19
C LEU A 20 -8.16 13.37 1.89
N ALA A 21 -8.10 14.52 1.22
CA ALA A 21 -9.29 15.31 0.87
C ALA A 21 -10.15 14.66 -0.23
N ALA A 22 -9.59 13.68 -0.94
CA ALA A 22 -10.29 12.93 -1.98
C ALA A 22 -10.89 11.61 -1.46
N LEU A 23 -10.71 11.28 -0.18
CA LEU A 23 -11.23 10.05 0.38
C LEU A 23 -12.74 10.14 0.63
N PRO A 24 -13.47 9.02 0.49
CA PRO A 24 -14.85 8.95 0.92
C PRO A 24 -14.95 9.16 2.44
N GLU A 25 -16.06 9.72 2.88
CA GLU A 25 -16.35 9.86 4.31
C GLU A 25 -16.55 8.48 4.95
N HIS A 26 -15.92 8.27 6.11
CA HIS A 26 -16.09 7.08 6.93
C HIS A 26 -15.85 7.44 8.41
N ASP A 27 -16.74 7.02 9.30
CA ASP A 27 -16.74 7.45 10.72
C ASP A 27 -15.44 7.10 11.45
N ASP A 28 -14.84 5.94 11.12
CA ASP A 28 -13.56 5.52 11.71
C ASP A 28 -12.32 6.19 11.12
N LEU A 29 -12.39 6.79 9.93
CA LEU A 29 -11.19 7.29 9.23
C LEU A 29 -10.43 8.35 10.04
N PRO A 30 -11.08 9.36 10.67
CA PRO A 30 -10.37 10.31 11.53
C PRO A 30 -9.62 9.63 12.69
N ARG A 31 -10.28 8.68 13.38
CA ARG A 31 -9.68 7.94 14.49
C ARG A 31 -8.51 7.07 14.04
N LEU A 32 -8.63 6.43 12.89
CA LEU A 32 -7.55 5.61 12.30
C LEU A 32 -6.37 6.49 11.86
N LEU A 33 -6.62 7.67 11.32
CA LEU A 33 -5.56 8.63 10.99
C LEU A 33 -4.83 9.10 12.25
N ASP A 34 -5.56 9.46 13.31
CA ASP A 34 -4.97 9.84 14.61
C ASP A 34 -4.12 8.69 15.19
N ALA A 35 -4.62 7.45 15.10
CA ALA A 35 -3.87 6.27 15.53
C ALA A 35 -2.60 6.07 14.69
N ALA A 36 -2.67 6.27 13.36
CA ALA A 36 -1.53 6.17 12.47
C ALA A 36 -0.44 7.19 12.83
N GLU A 37 -0.83 8.44 13.12
CA GLU A 37 0.11 9.47 13.59
C GLU A 37 0.72 9.11 14.94
N ALA A 38 -0.09 8.63 15.89
CA ALA A 38 0.39 8.23 17.21
C ALA A 38 1.39 7.05 17.16
N LEU A 39 1.12 6.06 16.32
CA LEU A 39 1.97 4.87 16.16
C LEU A 39 3.26 5.18 15.40
N SER A 40 3.18 6.01 14.37
CA SER A 40 4.34 6.35 13.53
C SER A 40 5.21 7.48 14.11
N GLY A 41 4.63 8.34 14.95
CA GLY A 41 5.26 9.58 15.40
C GLY A 41 5.38 10.64 14.30
N ILE A 42 4.67 10.48 13.18
CA ILE A 42 4.71 11.38 12.02
C ILE A 42 3.39 12.15 11.95
N PRO A 43 3.39 13.47 11.69
CA PRO A 43 2.17 14.24 11.45
C PRO A 43 1.61 13.96 10.04
N LEU A 44 1.14 12.74 9.81
CA LEU A 44 0.67 12.21 8.54
C LEU A 44 -0.42 13.07 7.89
N ALA A 45 -1.37 13.61 8.66
CA ALA A 45 -2.45 14.45 8.15
C ALA A 45 -1.90 15.74 7.53
N SER A 46 -1.06 16.47 8.27
CA SER A 46 -0.43 17.69 7.77
C SER A 46 0.55 17.40 6.63
N LEU A 47 1.24 16.26 6.68
CA LEU A 47 2.18 15.86 5.64
C LEU A 47 1.45 15.54 4.32
N ALA A 48 0.35 14.78 4.39
CA ALA A 48 -0.47 14.47 3.22
C ALA A 48 -1.17 15.70 2.65
N GLU A 49 -1.53 16.68 3.49
CA GLU A 49 -2.18 17.91 3.03
C GLU A 49 -1.22 18.85 2.31
N ARG A 50 -0.01 19.04 2.86
CA ARG A 50 0.87 20.17 2.46
C ARG A 50 2.36 19.94 2.71
N GLY A 51 2.76 18.69 2.95
CA GLY A 51 4.16 18.31 3.11
C GLY A 51 4.96 18.41 1.82
N PRO A 52 6.30 18.30 1.89
CA PRO A 52 7.12 18.09 0.72
C PRO A 52 6.91 16.67 0.17
N GLU A 53 6.96 16.50 -1.15
CA GLU A 53 6.75 15.22 -1.84
C GLU A 53 7.75 14.15 -1.38
N GLU A 54 8.98 14.55 -1.05
CA GLU A 54 10.03 13.65 -0.58
C GLU A 54 9.69 13.06 0.79
N ALA A 55 9.15 13.87 1.70
CA ALA A 55 8.73 13.37 3.02
C ALA A 55 7.46 12.53 2.92
N LEU A 56 6.54 12.87 2.01
CA LEU A 56 5.37 12.04 1.73
C LEU A 56 5.78 10.68 1.13
N SER A 57 6.87 10.65 0.36
CA SER A 57 7.44 9.44 -0.23
C SER A 57 8.29 8.61 0.73
N ASP A 58 8.55 9.10 1.95
CA ASP A 58 9.14 8.29 3.01
C ASP A 58 8.23 7.09 3.26
N THR A 59 8.81 5.89 3.27
CA THR A 59 8.06 4.64 3.42
C THR A 59 7.20 4.64 4.70
N ARG A 60 7.70 5.25 5.79
CA ARG A 60 7.00 5.36 7.08
C ARG A 60 5.77 6.26 7.03
N ALA A 61 5.73 7.20 6.08
CA ALA A 61 4.58 8.06 5.83
C ALA A 61 3.65 7.47 4.76
N ALA A 62 4.22 7.03 3.64
CA ALA A 62 3.47 6.56 2.49
C ALA A 62 2.61 5.34 2.83
N GLN A 63 3.15 4.34 3.54
CA GLN A 63 2.42 3.10 3.75
C GLN A 63 1.15 3.24 4.60
N PRO A 64 1.17 3.90 5.77
CA PRO A 64 -0.05 4.12 6.54
C PRO A 64 -1.09 4.94 5.78
N LEU A 65 -0.67 6.02 5.09
CA LEU A 65 -1.58 6.87 4.32
C LEU A 65 -2.26 6.12 3.16
N LEU A 66 -1.51 5.28 2.45
CA LEU A 66 -2.05 4.48 1.36
C LEU A 66 -2.96 3.36 1.87
N PHE A 67 -2.63 2.70 2.98
CA PHE A 67 -3.52 1.73 3.62
C PHE A 67 -4.87 2.36 3.98
N LEU A 68 -4.86 3.54 4.62
CA LEU A 68 -6.08 4.26 4.98
C LEU A 68 -6.90 4.66 3.74
N ALA A 69 -6.23 5.10 2.68
CA ALA A 69 -6.88 5.46 1.42
C ALA A 69 -7.56 4.25 0.75
N ASP A 70 -6.83 3.14 0.62
CA ASP A 70 -7.32 1.91 0.02
C ASP A 70 -8.48 1.31 0.83
N TRP A 71 -8.33 1.28 2.16
CA TRP A 71 -9.37 0.81 3.06
C TRP A 71 -10.62 1.70 2.99
N ALA A 72 -10.49 3.02 3.02
CA ALA A 72 -11.63 3.94 2.94
C ALA A 72 -12.42 3.79 1.63
N TRP A 73 -11.71 3.71 0.49
CA TRP A 73 -12.36 3.46 -0.80
C TRP A 73 -13.02 2.08 -0.87
N GLY A 74 -12.36 1.05 -0.36
CA GLY A 74 -12.93 -0.29 -0.28
C GLY A 74 -14.19 -0.33 0.56
N SER A 75 -14.15 0.20 1.78
CA SER A 75 -15.31 0.26 2.69
C SER A 75 -16.48 1.01 2.06
N ALA A 76 -16.24 2.18 1.47
CA ALA A 76 -17.28 2.96 0.81
C ALA A 76 -17.96 2.20 -0.36
N LEU A 77 -17.22 1.38 -1.10
CA LEU A 77 -17.79 0.54 -2.15
C LEU A 77 -18.65 -0.59 -1.56
N LEU A 78 -18.20 -1.24 -0.49
CA LEU A 78 -18.97 -2.28 0.20
C LEU A 78 -20.25 -1.70 0.81
N ASP A 79 -20.17 -0.55 1.46
CA ASP A 79 -21.31 0.16 2.05
C ASP A 79 -22.33 0.62 0.99
N ALA A 80 -21.86 0.93 -0.22
CA ALA A 80 -22.70 1.22 -1.37
C ALA A 80 -23.38 -0.03 -1.97
N GLY A 81 -23.17 -1.21 -1.38
CA GLY A 81 -23.78 -2.48 -1.79
C GLY A 81 -23.01 -3.25 -2.85
N LEU A 82 -21.74 -2.91 -3.11
CA LEU A 82 -20.89 -3.74 -3.95
C LEU A 82 -20.52 -5.03 -3.21
N GLU A 83 -20.84 -6.17 -3.81
CA GLU A 83 -20.47 -7.49 -3.30
C GLU A 83 -19.37 -8.10 -4.18
N PRO A 84 -18.08 -7.80 -3.91
CA PRO A 84 -17.00 -8.36 -4.70
C PRO A 84 -16.86 -9.86 -4.43
N VAL A 85 -16.60 -10.64 -5.49
CA VAL A 85 -16.36 -12.09 -5.38
C VAL A 85 -14.94 -12.41 -4.91
N ALA A 86 -14.04 -11.42 -4.95
CA ALA A 86 -12.66 -11.52 -4.52
C ALA A 86 -12.08 -10.13 -4.22
N VAL A 87 -11.12 -10.09 -3.30
CA VAL A 87 -10.27 -8.93 -3.05
C VAL A 87 -8.80 -9.37 -3.08
N ALA A 88 -7.92 -8.49 -3.54
CA ALA A 88 -6.47 -8.72 -3.56
C ALA A 88 -5.74 -7.38 -3.53
N GLY A 89 -4.45 -7.36 -3.23
CA GLY A 89 -3.66 -6.14 -3.36
C GLY A 89 -2.20 -6.40 -3.72
N HIS A 90 -1.58 -5.40 -4.34
CA HIS A 90 -0.17 -5.48 -4.70
C HIS A 90 0.69 -4.98 -3.55
N SER A 91 1.54 -5.86 -2.99
CA SER A 91 2.49 -5.52 -1.93
C SER A 91 1.80 -4.89 -0.70
N LEU A 92 1.79 -3.56 -0.59
CA LEU A 92 1.11 -2.84 0.49
C LEU A 92 -0.42 -3.00 0.42
N GLY A 93 -1.00 -2.96 -0.78
CA GLY A 93 -2.46 -2.99 -0.95
C GLY A 93 -3.11 -4.27 -0.41
N GLU A 94 -2.32 -5.35 -0.27
CA GLU A 94 -2.80 -6.62 0.29
C GLU A 94 -3.30 -6.46 1.73
N PHE A 95 -2.72 -5.54 2.51
CA PHE A 95 -3.17 -5.27 3.88
C PHE A 95 -4.59 -4.68 3.91
N ALA A 96 -4.90 -3.75 3.00
CA ALA A 96 -6.25 -3.20 2.88
C ALA A 96 -7.24 -4.27 2.39
N ALA A 97 -6.83 -5.08 1.41
CA ALA A 97 -7.63 -6.22 0.93
C ALA A 97 -7.98 -7.19 2.06
N LEU A 98 -7.01 -7.57 2.89
CA LEU A 98 -7.21 -8.48 4.02
C LEU A 98 -8.09 -7.88 5.12
N ALA A 99 -7.97 -6.58 5.40
CA ALA A 99 -8.86 -5.88 6.33
C ALA A 99 -10.32 -5.92 5.84
N LEU A 100 -10.54 -5.60 4.55
CA LEU A 100 -11.88 -5.61 3.93
C LEU A 100 -12.47 -7.02 3.82
N ALA A 101 -11.62 -8.04 3.70
CA ALA A 101 -12.01 -9.45 3.76
C ALA A 101 -12.34 -9.93 5.19
N GLY A 102 -12.13 -9.11 6.22
CA GLY A 102 -12.39 -9.46 7.61
C GLY A 102 -11.36 -10.41 8.24
N VAL A 103 -10.16 -10.53 7.65
CA VAL A 103 -9.07 -11.35 8.22
C VAL A 103 -8.55 -10.72 9.51
N PHE A 104 -8.50 -9.39 9.56
CA PHE A 104 -8.23 -8.60 10.75
C PHE A 104 -9.02 -7.28 10.68
N SER A 105 -9.12 -6.58 11.82
CA SER A 105 -9.77 -5.26 11.87
C SER A 105 -8.89 -4.19 11.18
N PRO A 106 -9.45 -3.07 10.72
CA PRO A 106 -8.65 -1.98 10.16
C PRO A 106 -7.60 -1.42 11.12
N GLU A 107 -7.85 -1.42 12.43
CA GLU A 107 -6.88 -1.03 13.45
C GLU A 107 -5.68 -1.98 13.46
N ALA A 108 -5.93 -3.29 13.52
CA ALA A 108 -4.87 -4.28 13.48
C ALA A 108 -4.09 -4.23 12.16
N GLY A 109 -4.78 -4.03 11.04
CA GLY A 109 -4.16 -3.81 9.73
C GLY A 109 -3.25 -2.58 9.73
N LEU A 110 -3.71 -1.47 10.31
CA LEU A 110 -2.95 -0.24 10.43
C LEU A 110 -1.70 -0.42 11.30
N GLU A 111 -1.83 -1.07 12.47
CA GLU A 111 -0.69 -1.39 13.34
C GLU A 111 0.38 -2.21 12.60
N LEU A 112 -0.04 -3.24 11.87
CA LEU A 112 0.86 -4.05 11.05
C LEU A 112 1.55 -3.22 9.96
N VAL A 113 0.82 -2.33 9.28
CA VAL A 113 1.36 -1.48 8.21
C VAL A 113 2.35 -0.47 8.76
N VAL A 114 2.06 0.17 9.90
CA VAL A 114 2.98 1.10 10.56
C VAL A 114 4.28 0.37 10.92
N GLU A 115 4.19 -0.80 11.56
CA GLU A 115 5.38 -1.57 11.93
C GLU A 115 6.16 -2.07 10.71
N ARG A 116 5.47 -2.56 9.67
CA ARG A 116 6.07 -2.94 8.39
C ARG A 116 6.86 -1.77 7.79
N SER A 117 6.27 -0.58 7.77
CA SER A 117 6.89 0.60 7.19
C SER A 117 8.15 1.04 7.94
N ARG A 118 8.14 0.93 9.27
CA ARG A 118 9.28 1.20 10.15
C ARG A 118 10.42 0.23 9.86
N LEU A 119 10.13 -1.07 9.89
CA LEU A 119 11.11 -2.13 9.64
C LEU A 119 11.73 -2.02 8.24
N MET A 120 10.91 -1.75 7.21
CA MET A 120 11.41 -1.56 5.84
C MET A 120 12.35 -0.36 5.73
N ALA A 121 11.99 0.77 6.35
CA ALA A 121 12.84 1.97 6.33
C ALA A 121 14.18 1.74 7.08
N GLU A 122 14.15 1.03 8.21
CA GLU A 122 15.36 0.69 8.97
C GLU A 122 16.31 -0.22 8.19
N VAL A 123 15.77 -1.27 7.55
CA VAL A 123 16.58 -2.17 6.71
C VAL A 123 17.15 -1.42 5.52
N ALA A 124 16.36 -0.58 4.84
CA ALA A 124 16.83 0.20 3.69
C ALA A 124 17.94 1.19 4.06
N ALA A 125 17.90 1.77 5.27
CA ALA A 125 18.96 2.65 5.76
C ALA A 125 20.28 1.91 6.02
N GLY A 126 20.20 0.64 6.46
CA GLY A 126 21.38 -0.20 6.75
C GLY A 126 21.92 -0.97 5.56
N SER A 127 21.10 -1.21 4.54
CA SER A 127 21.44 -2.00 3.35
C SER A 127 20.93 -1.30 2.09
N PRO A 128 21.68 -0.31 1.56
CA PRO A 128 21.28 0.42 0.37
C PRO A 128 21.07 -0.52 -0.82
N GLY A 129 19.94 -0.36 -1.50
CA GLY A 129 19.57 -1.13 -2.67
C GLY A 129 18.70 -0.31 -3.61
N GLY A 130 18.32 -0.90 -4.73
CA GLY A 130 17.47 -0.25 -5.72
C GLY A 130 16.61 -1.26 -6.44
N MET A 131 15.64 -0.74 -7.20
CA MET A 131 14.76 -1.53 -8.05
C MET A 131 14.74 -0.91 -9.44
N VAL A 132 14.60 -1.76 -10.46
CA VAL A 132 14.45 -1.35 -11.85
C VAL A 132 13.29 -2.11 -12.47
N ALA A 133 12.49 -1.41 -13.28
CA ALA A 133 11.47 -2.05 -14.10
C ALA A 133 12.10 -2.57 -15.39
N VAL A 134 11.96 -3.86 -15.65
CA VAL A 134 12.37 -4.49 -16.91
C VAL A 134 11.13 -4.63 -17.79
N LEU A 135 11.23 -4.22 -19.05
CA LEU A 135 10.13 -4.23 -20.01
C LEU A 135 10.50 -5.09 -21.22
N GLY A 136 9.55 -5.90 -21.72
CA GLY A 136 9.72 -6.67 -22.95
C GLY A 136 10.57 -7.94 -22.80
N LEU A 137 10.73 -8.43 -21.57
CA LEU A 137 11.28 -9.74 -21.25
C LEU A 137 10.32 -10.46 -20.29
N ASP A 138 10.08 -11.75 -20.56
CA ASP A 138 9.29 -12.57 -19.66
C ASP A 138 10.04 -12.90 -18.35
N GLY A 139 9.27 -13.28 -17.32
CA GLY A 139 9.81 -13.62 -16.00
C GLY A 139 10.92 -14.67 -16.03
N PRO A 140 10.80 -15.78 -16.81
CA PRO A 140 11.88 -16.76 -16.97
C PRO A 140 13.16 -16.17 -17.56
N ALA A 141 13.07 -15.34 -18.61
CA ALA A 141 14.23 -14.69 -19.22
C ALA A 141 14.92 -13.72 -18.24
N VAL A 142 14.14 -12.94 -17.49
CA VAL A 142 14.69 -12.06 -16.44
C VAL A 142 15.39 -12.88 -15.37
N THR A 143 14.77 -13.98 -14.91
CA THR A 143 15.36 -14.85 -13.88
C THR A 143 16.67 -15.47 -14.34
N ALA A 144 16.73 -15.97 -15.59
CA ALA A 144 17.95 -16.51 -16.18
C ALA A 144 19.05 -15.43 -16.31
N ALA A 145 18.69 -14.19 -16.65
CA ALA A 145 19.64 -13.09 -16.75
C ALA A 145 20.23 -12.67 -15.39
N LEU A 146 19.54 -12.97 -14.29
CA LEU A 146 20.02 -12.71 -12.92
C LEU A 146 20.91 -13.84 -12.37
N GLU A 147 21.01 -14.98 -13.05
CA GLU A 147 21.84 -16.10 -12.59
C GLU A 147 23.31 -15.69 -12.42
N GLY A 148 23.86 -15.93 -11.23
CA GLY A 148 25.24 -15.58 -10.89
C GLY A 148 25.46 -14.12 -10.47
N ILE A 149 24.42 -13.28 -10.45
CA ILE A 149 24.48 -11.92 -9.92
C ILE A 149 24.09 -11.93 -8.44
N GLU A 150 25.06 -11.69 -7.56
CA GLU A 150 24.82 -11.63 -6.11
C GLU A 150 23.97 -10.41 -5.74
N GLY A 151 22.96 -10.59 -4.88
CA GLY A 151 22.11 -9.51 -4.38
C GLY A 151 21.04 -9.00 -5.34
N ALA A 152 20.81 -9.69 -6.47
CA ALA A 152 19.78 -9.36 -7.44
C ALA A 152 18.75 -10.49 -7.58
N TRP A 153 17.47 -10.12 -7.69
CA TRP A 153 16.35 -11.04 -7.73
C TRP A 153 15.13 -10.38 -8.38
N THR A 154 14.29 -11.19 -9.01
CA THR A 154 12.96 -10.78 -9.46
C THR A 154 12.08 -10.53 -8.24
N ALA A 155 11.78 -9.27 -7.95
CA ALA A 155 10.93 -8.89 -6.81
C ALA A 155 9.43 -8.88 -7.16
N ASN A 156 9.09 -8.51 -8.40
CA ASN A 156 7.70 -8.42 -8.85
C ASN A 156 7.57 -8.96 -10.28
N ASP A 157 6.63 -9.89 -10.46
CA ASP A 157 6.13 -10.32 -11.78
C ASP A 157 4.75 -9.65 -11.98
N ASN A 158 4.74 -8.51 -12.67
CA ASN A 158 3.59 -7.60 -12.71
C ASN A 158 2.64 -7.88 -13.88
N CYS A 159 3.18 -8.21 -15.05
CA CYS A 159 2.39 -8.52 -16.23
C CYS A 159 3.16 -9.48 -17.16
N PRO A 160 2.46 -10.27 -17.98
CA PRO A 160 3.11 -11.01 -19.06
C PRO A 160 3.66 -10.03 -20.09
N GLY A 161 4.98 -9.98 -20.31
CA GLY A 161 5.59 -9.21 -21.41
C GLY A 161 6.88 -8.46 -21.11
#